data_AF-A0A382CUT7-F1
#
_entry.id   AF-A0A382CUT7-F1
#
_cell.length_a   1.000
_cell.length_b   1.000
_cell.length_c   1.000
_cell.angle_alpha   90.00
_cell.angle_beta   90.00
_cell.angle_gamma   90.00
#
_symmetry.space_group_name_H-M   'P 1'
#
loop_
_entity.id
_entity.type
_entity.pdbx_description
1 polymer ?
#
loop_
_entity_poly.entity_id
_entity_poly.type
_entity_poly.pdbx_seq_one_letter_code
_entity_poly.pdbx_strand_id
1 'polypeptide(L)'
;MSGQNERYDSGSDTSAEHPISIPSEVPILPLRDTVLFPNSFIPLAVARESSVRLIEEAIASDALVGVFTQREAATEKPAQDDLYPIGTVTRIHKMLKLPDGSLRLIVQG
;
A
#
# COMPACT_ATOMS: atom_id res chain seq x y z
N MET A 1 41.35 39.68 -16.76
CA MET A 1 40.88 39.48 -15.38
C MET A 1 39.41 39.84 -15.33
N SER A 2 38.59 38.86 -14.95
CA SER A 2 37.28 39.00 -14.29
C SER A 2 36.10 39.59 -15.08
N GLY A 3 35.47 38.74 -15.90
CA GLY A 3 34.04 38.87 -16.22
C GLY A 3 33.24 38.10 -15.17
N GLN A 4 32.52 38.83 -14.30
CA GLN A 4 31.58 38.29 -13.32
C GLN A 4 30.17 38.15 -13.94
N ASN A 5 29.46 37.11 -13.49
CA ASN A 5 28.02 36.87 -13.54
C ASN A 5 27.35 36.38 -14.84
N GLU A 6 27.23 35.05 -14.95
CA GLU A 6 26.08 34.38 -15.56
C GLU A 6 25.55 33.28 -14.61
N ARG A 7 24.47 33.64 -13.90
CA ARG A 7 23.24 32.88 -13.61
C ARG A 7 23.33 31.33 -13.60
N TYR A 8 22.94 30.74 -12.47
CA TYR A 8 21.69 29.97 -12.37
C TYR A 8 21.27 29.90 -10.90
N ASP A 9 20.17 30.56 -10.57
CA ASP A 9 19.41 30.34 -9.35
C ASP A 9 18.62 29.05 -9.56
N SER A 10 19.10 27.92 -9.00
CA SER A 10 18.36 26.67 -9.03
C SER A 10 17.50 26.56 -7.78
N GLY A 11 16.26 27.04 -7.94
CA GLY A 11 15.03 26.69 -7.22
C GLY A 11 15.15 25.82 -5.97
N SER A 12 14.74 26.44 -4.86
CA SER A 12 14.11 25.82 -3.71
C SER A 12 12.99 24.83 -4.11
N ASP A 13 13.20 23.55 -3.82
CA ASP A 13 12.28 22.67 -3.10
C ASP A 13 12.86 21.24 -3.17
N THR A 14 13.76 20.91 -2.25
CA THR A 14 13.86 19.51 -1.83
C THR A 14 12.57 19.23 -1.09
N SER A 15 11.53 18.84 -1.82
CA SER A 15 10.33 18.25 -1.24
C SER A 15 10.80 17.07 -0.42
N ALA A 16 10.96 17.30 0.89
CA ALA A 16 11.32 16.28 1.83
C ALA A 16 10.36 15.11 1.59
N GLU A 17 10.90 13.98 1.15
CA GLU A 17 10.20 12.70 1.20
C GLU A 17 9.79 12.56 2.66
N HIS A 18 8.54 12.87 2.97
CA HIS A 18 8.02 12.68 4.32
C HIS A 18 8.09 11.17 4.52
N PRO A 19 8.94 10.66 5.43
CA PRO A 19 9.00 9.23 5.65
C PRO A 19 7.60 8.80 6.05
N ILE A 20 7.04 7.83 5.32
CA ILE A 20 5.78 7.21 5.72
C ILE A 20 6.02 6.68 7.13
N SER A 21 5.35 7.28 8.12
CA SER A 21 5.45 6.83 9.51
C SER A 21 4.64 5.54 9.61
N ILE A 22 5.31 4.41 9.43
CA ILE A 22 4.69 3.09 9.53
C ILE A 22 4.46 2.79 11.03
N PRO A 23 3.22 2.53 11.46
CA PRO A 23 2.95 2.18 12.85
C PRO A 23 3.61 0.85 13.23
N SER A 24 3.79 0.62 14.53
CA SER A 24 4.40 -0.62 15.04
C SER A 24 3.59 -1.88 14.69
N GLU A 25 2.28 -1.72 14.50
CA GLU A 25 1.36 -2.76 14.08
C GLU A 25 0.63 -2.30 12.82
N VAL A 26 0.66 -3.14 11.78
CA VAL A 26 -0.01 -2.85 10.50
C VAL A 26 -0.90 -4.05 10.15
N PRO A 27 -2.15 -3.82 9.75
CA PRO A 27 -3.03 -4.88 9.28
C PRO A 27 -2.46 -5.52 8.00
N ILE A 28 -2.50 -6.85 7.94
CA ILE A 28 -1.94 -7.63 6.83
C ILE A 28 -3.04 -8.09 5.88
N LEU A 29 -2.94 -7.67 4.61
CA LEU A 29 -3.79 -8.13 3.53
C LEU A 29 -3.04 -9.15 2.66
N PRO A 30 -3.45 -10.43 2.67
CA PRO A 30 -2.80 -11.44 1.84
C PRO A 30 -3.32 -11.34 0.40
N LEU A 31 -2.41 -11.16 -0.55
CA LEU A 31 -2.71 -11.09 -1.99
C LEU A 31 -2.57 -12.46 -2.66
N ARG A 32 -3.49 -12.74 -3.60
CA ARG A 32 -3.46 -13.92 -4.47
C ARG A 32 -3.05 -13.50 -5.86
N ASP A 33 -2.15 -14.26 -6.47
CA ASP A 33 -1.75 -14.12 -7.89
C ASP A 33 -1.21 -12.74 -8.30
N THR A 34 -0.87 -11.88 -7.33
CA THR A 34 -0.33 -10.55 -7.60
C THR A 34 0.70 -10.15 -6.55
N VAL A 35 1.63 -9.32 -6.99
CA VAL A 35 2.69 -8.71 -6.18
C VAL A 35 2.59 -7.22 -6.39
N LEU A 36 2.58 -6.47 -5.29
CA LEU A 36 2.58 -5.03 -5.32
C LEU A 36 3.99 -4.51 -5.01
N PHE A 37 4.51 -3.67 -5.88
CA PHE A 37 5.81 -3.03 -5.72
C PHE A 37 5.67 -1.63 -5.12
N PRO A 38 6.71 -1.12 -4.45
CA PRO A 38 6.76 0.27 -4.02
C PRO A 38 6.52 1.24 -5.17
N ASN A 39 5.87 2.38 -4.90
CA ASN A 39 5.47 3.41 -5.86
C ASN A 39 4.51 2.94 -6.97
N SER A 40 3.91 1.75 -6.85
CA SER A 40 2.93 1.24 -7.82
C SER A 40 1.50 1.52 -7.39
N PHE A 41 0.64 1.89 -8.34
CA PHE A 41 -0.80 2.04 -8.14
C PHE A 41 -1.54 0.88 -8.79
N ILE A 42 -2.27 0.09 -7.99
CA ILE A 42 -3.09 -1.00 -8.52
C ILE A 42 -4.50 -1.00 -7.89
N PRO A 43 -5.53 -1.36 -8.67
CA PRO A 43 -6.83 -1.68 -8.11
C PRO A 43 -6.81 -3.08 -7.48
N LEU A 44 -7.28 -3.20 -6.24
CA LEU A 44 -7.50 -4.47 -5.56
C LEU A 44 -8.99 -4.71 -5.33
N ALA A 45 -9.42 -5.96 -5.45
CA ALA A 45 -10.77 -6.39 -5.12
C ALA A 45 -10.73 -7.33 -3.92
N VAL A 46 -11.53 -7.02 -2.91
CA VAL A 46 -11.59 -7.76 -1.64
C VAL A 46 -13.02 -8.23 -1.43
N ALA A 47 -13.23 -9.54 -1.48
CA ALA A 47 -14.56 -10.14 -1.31
C ALA A 47 -14.75 -10.86 0.04
N ARG A 48 -13.66 -11.15 0.76
CA ARG A 48 -13.71 -11.91 2.00
C ARG A 48 -14.10 -11.02 3.16
N GLU A 49 -15.07 -11.46 3.97
CA GLU A 49 -15.52 -10.71 5.15
C GLU A 49 -14.37 -10.36 6.11
N SER A 50 -13.41 -11.27 6.33
CA SER A 50 -12.26 -11.02 7.20
C SER A 50 -11.38 -9.87 6.67
N SER A 51 -11.12 -9.86 5.36
CA SER A 51 -10.34 -8.81 4.71
C SER A 51 -11.12 -7.50 4.60
N VAL A 52 -12.44 -7.56 4.40
CA VAL A 52 -13.31 -6.36 4.40
C VAL A 52 -13.24 -5.66 5.75
N ARG A 53 -13.41 -6.40 6.85
CA ARG A 53 -13.32 -5.85 8.21
C ARG A 53 -11.94 -5.27 8.50
N LEU A 54 -10.88 -5.99 8.12
CA LEU A 54 -9.50 -5.53 8.26
C LEU A 54 -9.25 -4.21 7.53
N ILE A 55 -9.83 -4.04 6.35
CA ILE A 55 -9.70 -2.80 5.57
C ILE A 55 -10.51 -1.66 6.18
N GLU A 56 -11.73 -1.93 6.66
CA GLU A 56 -12.54 -0.93 7.37
C GLU A 56 -11.81 -0.42 8.63
N GLU A 57 -11.15 -1.32 9.38
CA GLU A 57 -10.30 -0.97 10.54
C GLU A 57 -9.03 -0.21 10.13
N ALA A 58 -8.36 -0.63 9.06
CA ALA A 58 -7.15 0.03 8.56
C ALA A 58 -7.41 1.48 8.11
N ILE A 59 -8.56 1.71 7.47
CA ILE A 59 -8.97 3.06 7.03
C ILE A 59 -9.31 3.95 8.21
N ALA A 60 -9.80 3.39 9.33
CA ALA A 60 -10.10 4.14 10.54
C ALA A 60 -8.84 4.61 11.31
N SER A 61 -7.68 4.01 11.05
CA SER A 61 -6.38 4.42 11.59
C SER A 61 -5.59 5.27 10.58
N ASP A 62 -4.50 4.74 10.02
CA ASP A 62 -3.57 5.47 9.14
C ASP A 62 -3.80 5.18 7.64
N ALA A 63 -4.82 4.38 7.31
CA ALA A 63 -5.08 3.86 5.97
C ALA A 63 -3.88 3.10 5.37
N LEU A 64 -3.05 2.50 6.23
CA LEU A 64 -1.90 1.69 5.86
C LEU A 64 -2.23 0.20 6.00
N VAL A 65 -1.81 -0.58 5.00
CA VAL A 65 -1.95 -2.04 4.98
C VAL A 65 -0.66 -2.67 4.48
N GLY A 66 -0.20 -3.71 5.17
CA GLY A 66 0.89 -4.54 4.70
C GLY A 66 0.34 -5.58 3.73
N VAL A 67 0.80 -5.57 2.48
CA VAL A 67 0.42 -6.58 1.50
C VAL A 67 1.52 -7.61 1.35
N PHE A 68 1.14 -8.87 1.47
CA PHE A 68 2.02 -10.02 1.34
C PHE A 68 1.41 -11.01 0.36
N THR A 69 2.23 -11.52 -0.55
CA THR A 69 1.79 -12.52 -1.50
C THR A 69 1.72 -13.88 -0.82
N GLN A 70 0.67 -14.65 -1.14
CA GLN A 70 0.53 -16.04 -0.68
C GLN A 70 1.43 -16.97 -1.52
N ARG A 71 2.00 -17.99 -0.88
CA ARG A 71 2.74 -19.05 -1.57
C ARG A 71 1.81 -19.91 -2.41
N GLU A 72 0.66 -20.26 -1.84
CA GLU A 72 -0.39 -21.05 -2.50
C GLU A 72 -1.69 -20.24 -2.59
N ALA A 73 -2.09 -19.86 -3.81
CA ALA A 73 -3.30 -19.06 -4.03
C ALA A 73 -4.60 -19.81 -3.64
N ALA A 74 -4.56 -21.15 -3.59
CA ALA A 74 -5.69 -21.98 -3.19
C ALA A 74 -6.04 -21.85 -1.70
N THR A 75 -5.08 -21.47 -0.85
CA THR A 75 -5.25 -21.44 0.61
C THR A 75 -6.23 -20.37 1.03
N GLU A 76 -7.36 -20.77 1.62
CA GLU A 76 -8.42 -19.83 1.97
C GLU A 76 -8.15 -18.97 3.19
N LYS A 77 -7.44 -19.52 4.17
CA LYS A 77 -7.05 -18.79 5.37
C LYS A 77 -5.54 -18.95 5.51
N PRO A 78 -4.74 -18.13 4.80
CA PRO A 78 -3.29 -18.25 4.87
C PRO A 78 -2.84 -17.96 6.30
N ALA A 79 -2.05 -18.85 6.86
CA ALA A 79 -1.28 -18.60 8.07
C ALA A 79 -0.03 -17.78 7.74
N GLN A 80 0.69 -17.34 8.76
CA GLN A 80 1.93 -16.57 8.58
C GLN A 80 2.97 -17.31 7.73
N ASP A 81 3.07 -18.64 7.88
CA ASP A 81 4.02 -19.48 7.15
C ASP A 81 3.66 -19.65 5.66
N ASP A 82 2.39 -19.42 5.31
CA ASP A 82 1.88 -19.49 3.93
C ASP A 82 2.17 -18.21 3.14
N LEU A 83 2.68 -17.16 3.79
CA LEU A 83 3.04 -15.89 3.17
C LEU A 83 4.52 -15.86 2.83
N TYR A 84 4.87 -15.06 1.81
CA TYR A 84 6.26 -14.69 1.60
C TYR A 84 6.74 -13.78 2.74
N PRO A 85 8.01 -13.89 3.18
CA PRO A 85 8.53 -13.09 4.29
C PRO A 85 8.73 -11.61 3.93
N ILE A 86 8.73 -11.28 2.65
CA ILE A 86 8.90 -9.93 2.12
C ILE A 86 7.58 -9.51 1.47
N GLY A 87 7.09 -8.35 1.86
CA GLY A 87 5.90 -7.71 1.32
C GLY A 87 6.10 -6.20 1.19
N THR A 88 5.03 -5.48 0.88
CA THR A 88 5.06 -4.02 0.69
C THR A 88 4.05 -3.37 1.61
N VAL A 89 4.44 -2.30 2.30
CA VAL A 89 3.49 -1.46 3.02
C VAL A 89 2.82 -0.54 2.02
N THR A 90 1.50 -0.52 2.03
CA THR A 90 0.69 0.24 1.07
C THR A 90 -0.23 1.19 1.78
N ARG A 91 -0.54 2.29 1.09
CA ARG A 91 -1.58 3.22 1.50
C ARG A 91 -2.83 3.03 0.66
N ILE A 92 -3.98 2.99 1.33
CA ILE A 92 -5.29 2.96 0.70
C ILE A 92 -5.68 4.39 0.32
N HIS A 93 -5.79 4.67 -0.98
CA HIS A 93 -6.19 5.98 -1.48
C HIS A 93 -7.70 6.11 -1.64
N LYS A 94 -8.34 5.04 -2.10
CA LYS A 94 -9.79 5.02 -2.32
C LYS A 94 -10.36 3.66 -1.99
N MET A 95 -11.56 3.66 -1.43
CA MET A 95 -12.38 2.48 -1.20
C MET A 95 -13.76 2.70 -1.82
N LEU A 96 -14.24 1.70 -2.54
CA LEU A 96 -15.59 1.64 -3.10
C LEU A 96 -16.24 0.34 -2.64
N LYS A 97 -17.38 0.43 -1.95
CA LYS A 97 -18.19 -0.72 -1.58
C LYS A 97 -19.18 -1.02 -2.71
N LEU A 98 -19.12 -2.23 -3.24
CA LEU A 98 -20.02 -2.71 -4.29
C LEU A 98 -21.32 -3.26 -3.66
N PRO A 99 -22.42 -3.30 -4.43
CA PRO A 99 -23.72 -3.77 -3.92
C PRO A 99 -23.73 -5.27 -3.56
N ASP A 100 -22.76 -6.04 -4.04
CA ASP A 100 -22.56 -7.44 -3.68
C ASP A 100 -21.84 -7.62 -2.32
N GLY A 101 -21.45 -6.53 -1.66
CA GLY A 101 -20.72 -6.54 -0.40
C GLY A 101 -19.20 -6.58 -0.54
N SER A 102 -18.67 -6.72 -1.76
CA SER A 102 -17.23 -6.66 -2.00
C SER A 102 -16.71 -5.22 -1.94
N LEU A 103 -15.43 -5.07 -1.61
CA LEU A 103 -14.72 -3.79 -1.63
C LEU A 103 -13.76 -3.74 -2.81
N ARG A 104 -13.75 -2.61 -3.52
CA ARG A 104 -12.73 -2.28 -4.51
C ARG A 104 -11.89 -1.14 -3.99
N LEU A 105 -10.59 -1.37 -3.92
CA LEU A 105 -9.61 -0.46 -3.35
C LEU A 105 -8.67 0.03 -4.44
N ILE A 106 -8.25 1.28 -4.34
CA ILE A 106 -7.09 1.79 -5.05
C ILE A 106 -5.99 1.97 -4.02
N VAL A 107 -4.91 1.22 -4.16
CA VAL A 107 -3.77 1.23 -3.23
C VAL A 107 -2.51 1.70 -3.93
N GLN A 108 -1.60 2.28 -3.16
CA GLN A 108 -0.25 2.66 -3.58
C GLN A 108 0.78 1.99 -2.66
N GLY A 109 1.82 1.38 -3.24
CA GLY A 109 3.01 0.90 -2.53
C GLY A 109 4.06 1.93 -2.24
#